data_AF-X1R9R4-F1
#
_entry.id   AF-X1R9R4-F1
#
_cell.length_a   1.000
_cell.length_b   1.000
_cell.length_c   1.000
_cell.angle_alpha   90.00
_cell.angle_beta   90.00
_cell.angle_gamma   90.00
#
_symmetry.space_group_name_H-M   'P 1'
#
loop_
_entity.id
_entity.type
_entity.pdbx_description
1 polymer ?
#
loop_
_entity_poly.entity_id
_entity_poly.type
_entity_poly.pdbx_seq_one_letter_code
_entity_poly.pdbx_strand_id
1 'polypeptide(L)' 'NRLMSMGIGFVDAHLLASAQLSKTLLWTSDKKLKVSAIELKVAYM' A
#
# COMPACT_ATOMS: atom_id res chain seq x y z
N ASN A 1 8.93 -2.44 14.24
CA ASN A 1 8.89 -1.17 13.46
C ASN A 1 9.38 -1.31 12.02
N ARG A 2 8.89 -2.27 11.21
CA ARG A 2 9.29 -2.37 9.78
C ARG A 2 8.44 -1.52 8.83
N LEU A 3 7.24 -1.12 9.26
CA LEU A 3 6.32 -0.30 8.44
C LEU A 3 6.75 1.17 8.36
N MET A 4 7.28 1.74 9.45
CA MET A 4 7.73 3.15 9.51
C MET A 4 9.01 3.43 8.71
N SER A 5 9.78 2.40 8.34
CA SER A 5 11.02 2.57 7.56
C SER A 5 10.79 2.60 6.04
N MET A 6 9.59 2.26 5.57
CA MET A 6 9.24 2.33 4.13
C MET A 6 8.72 3.71 3.71
N GLY A 7 8.49 4.64 4.65
CA GLY A 7 7.97 5.98 4.36
C GLY A 7 6.49 6.01 3.95
N ILE A 8 5.76 4.92 4.16
CA ILE A 8 4.29 4.86 4.03
C ILE A 8 3.65 5.26 5.36
N GLY A 9 2.71 6.20 5.30
CA GLY A 9 1.97 6.65 6.46
C GLY A 9 1.09 5.53 7.04
N PHE A 10 0.66 5.69 8.29
CA PHE A 10 -0.29 4.75 8.91
C PHE A 10 -1.59 4.61 8.10
N VAL A 11 -2.01 5.71 7.45
CA VAL A 11 -3.16 5.76 6.54
C VAL A 11 -2.92 4.90 5.30
N ASP A 12 -1.74 5.00 4.69
CA ASP A 12 -1.36 4.23 3.50
C ASP A 12 -1.32 2.72 3.77
N ALA A 13 -0.80 2.33 4.93
CA ALA A 13 -0.78 0.93 5.34
C ALA A 13 -2.20 0.38 5.55
N HIS A 14 -3.09 1.16 6.16
CA HIS A 14 -4.50 0.79 6.30
C HIS A 14 -5.22 0.71 4.96
N LEU A 15 -4.91 1.63 4.05
CA LEU A 15 -5.51 1.67 2.72
C LEU A 15 -5.09 0.45 1.89
N LEU A 16 -3.81 0.07 1.95
CA LEU A 16 -3.29 -1.16 1.36
C LEU A 16 -3.96 -2.41 1.95
N ALA A 17 -4.07 -2.49 3.28
CA ALA A 17 -4.72 -3.62 3.94
C ALA A 17 -6.21 -3.72 3.56
N SER A 18 -6.90 -2.58 3.47
CA SER A 18 -8.31 -2.51 3.07
C SER A 18 -8.50 -2.92 1.61
N ALA A 19 -7.62 -2.46 0.71
CA ALA A 19 -7.62 -2.85 -0.69
C ALA A 19 -7.35 -4.35 -0.87
N GLN A 20 -6.41 -4.91 -0.09
CA GLN A 20 -6.10 -6.33 -0.08
C GLN A 20 -7.28 -7.17 0.42
N LEU A 21 -7.90 -6.77 1.54
CA LEU A 21 -9.05 -7.45 2.12
C LEU A 21 -10.26 -7.44 1.19
N SER A 22 -10.51 -6.29 0.56
CA SER A 22 -11.61 -6.10 -0.40
C SER A 22 -11.28 -6.60 -1.82
N LYS A 23 -10.08 -7.17 -2.04
CA LYS A 23 -9.57 -7.59 -3.35
C LYS A 23 -9.77 -6.55 -4.45
N THR A 24 -9.65 -5.28 -4.09
CA THR A 24 -9.90 -4.14 -4.97
C THR A 24 -8.58 -3.51 -5.39
N LEU A 25 -8.50 -3.07 -6.65
CA LEU A 25 -7.33 -2.38 -7.15
C LEU A 25 -7.19 -1.02 -6.45
N LEU A 26 -6.06 -0.80 -5.80
CA LEU A 26 -5.72 0.50 -5.25
C LEU A 26 -5.17 1.40 -6.37
N TRP A 27 -5.91 2.44 -6.71
CA TRP A 27 -5.41 3.48 -7.62
C TRP A 27 -4.69 4.55 -6.80
N THR A 28 -3.35 4.59 -6.92
CA THR A 28 -2.52 5.62 -6.29
C THR A 28 -1.58 6.24 -7.32
N SER A 29 -1.47 7.58 -7.29
CA SER A 29 -0.45 8.33 -8.05
C SER A 29 0.85 8.49 -7.27
N ASP A 30 0.88 8.05 -6.01
CA ASP A 30 2.07 8.15 -5.17
C ASP A 30 3.06 7.01 -5.50
N LYS A 31 4.26 7.40 -5.94
CA LYS A 31 5.31 6.47 -6.36
C LYS A 31 5.80 5.60 -5.20
N LYS A 32 5.88 6.12 -3.98
CA LYS A 32 6.36 5.38 -2.81
C LYS A 32 5.32 4.37 -2.35
N LEU A 33 4.06 4.77 -2.32
CA LEU A 33 2.95 3.88 -2.02
C LEU A 33 2.83 2.75 -3.04
N LYS A 34 3.03 3.07 -4.33
CA LYS A 34 3.08 2.05 -5.39
C LYS A 34 4.19 1.04 -5.11
N VAL A 35 5.42 1.48 -4.82
CA VAL A 35 6.55 0.60 -4.47
C VAL A 35 6.20 -0.31 -3.29
N SER A 36 5.66 0.25 -2.21
CA SER A 36 5.25 -0.56 -1.04
C SER A 36 4.12 -1.54 -1.37
N ALA A 37 3.18 -1.18 -2.24
CA ALA A 37 2.13 -2.07 -2.71
C ALA A 37 2.69 -3.24 -3.53
N ILE A 38 3.75 -3.01 -4.34
CA ILE A 38 4.51 -4.05 -5.06
C ILE A 38 5.14 -5.02 -4.08
N GLU A 39 5.91 -4.49 -3.12
CA GLU A 39 6.63 -5.28 -2.13
C GLU A 39 5.69 -6.14 -1.28
N LEU A 40 4.50 -5.60 -0.97
CA LEU A 40 3.48 -6.28 -0.19
C LEU A 40 2.55 -7.17 -1.03
N LYS A 41 2.77 -7.26 -2.36
CA LYS A 41 1.92 -8.01 -3.32
C LYS A 41 0.43 -7.66 -3.21
N VAL A 42 0.13 -6.40 -2.90
CA VAL A 42 -1.25 -5.91 -2.82
C VAL A 42 -1.72 -5.59 -4.24
N ALA A 43 -3.01 -5.70 -4.53
CA ALA A 43 -3.54 -5.37 -5.84
C ALA A 43 -3.48 -3.84 -6.08
N TYR A 44 -2.54 -3.38 -6.90
CA TYR A 44 -2.44 -1.98 -7.37
C TYR A 44 -2.27 -1.98 -8.90
N MET A 45 -2.69 -0.88 -9.55
CA MET A 45 -2.54 -0.65 -11.00
C MET A 45 -1.43 0.38 -11.30
#